data_AF-A0A9D6H487-F1
#
_entry.id   AF-A0A9D6H487-F1
#
_cell.length_a   1.000
_cell.length_b   1.000
_cell.length_c   1.000
_cell.angle_alpha   90.00
_cell.angle_beta   90.00
_cell.angle_gamma   90.00
#
_symmetry.space_group_name_H-M   'P 1'
#
loop_
_entity.id
_entity.type
_entity.pdbx_description
1 polymer ?
#
loop_
_entity_poly.entity_id
_entity_poly.type
_entity_poly.pdbx_seq_one_letter_code
_entity_poly.pdbx_strand_id
1 'polypeptide(L)' 'MNVWYGGRSIGLYRVNRIDERALVLNHGGISFPVGTQLDIVDFQRLVPNAASSRLSTQVVDNNRSGIRLAW' A
#
# COMPACT_ATOMS: atom_id res chain seq x y z
N MET A 1 6.80 -6.63 -7.40
CA MET A 1 6.97 -8.00 -6.86
C MET A 1 5.69 -8.34 -6.13
N ASN A 2 5.19 -9.57 -6.24
CA ASN A 2 3.99 -9.99 -5.53
C ASN A 2 4.36 -11.07 -4.52
N VAL A 3 3.62 -11.14 -3.41
CA VAL A 3 3.70 -12.23 -2.43
C VAL A 3 2.36 -12.93 -2.33
N TRP A 4 2.40 -14.26 -2.13
CA TRP A 4 1.20 -15.06 -1.93
C TRP A 4 0.95 -15.22 -0.43
N TYR A 5 -0.25 -14.85 0.02
CA TYR A 5 -0.67 -15.00 1.40
C TYR A 5 -2.17 -15.33 1.47
N GLY A 6 -2.54 -16.41 2.17
CA GLY A 6 -3.94 -16.83 2.34
C GLY A 6 -4.69 -17.04 1.01
N GLY A 7 -4.02 -17.59 -0.01
CA GLY A 7 -4.60 -17.79 -1.35
C GLY A 7 -4.76 -16.52 -2.19
N ARG A 8 -4.28 -15.37 -1.71
CA ARG A 8 -4.33 -14.09 -2.42
C ARG A 8 -2.93 -13.63 -2.82
N SER A 9 -2.83 -13.00 -3.98
CA SER A 9 -1.61 -12.32 -4.42
C SER A 9 -1.67 -10.86 -3.96
N ILE A 10 -0.64 -10.41 -3.24
CA ILE A 10 -0.52 -9.06 -2.70
C ILE A 10 0.64 -8.35 -3.40
N GLY A 11 0.39 -7.16 -3.95
CA GLY A 11 1.42 -6.33 -4.54
C GLY A 11 2.32 -5.71 -3.47
N LEU A 12 3.64 -5.88 -3.60
CA LEU A 12 4.62 -5.22 -2.74
C LEU A 12 5.03 -3.88 -3.31
N TYR A 13 4.88 -2.84 -2.49
CA TYR A 13 5.33 -1.48 -2.79
C TYR A 13 6.28 -1.01 -1.71
N ARG A 14 7.37 -0.37 -2.14
CA ARG A 14 8.32 0.24 -1.21
C ARG A 14 7.74 1.58 -0.74
N VAL A 15 7.64 1.73 0.57
CA VAL A 15 7.33 3.00 1.22
C VAL A 15 8.50 3.96 1.00
N ASN A 16 8.21 5.15 0.48
CA ASN A 16 9.15 6.25 0.33
C ASN A 16 9.10 7.18 1.54
N ARG A 17 7.89 7.57 1.95
CA ARG A 17 7.65 8.48 3.08
C ARG A 17 6.41 8.06 3.86
N ILE A 18 6.46 8.25 5.18
CA ILE A 18 5.32 8.13 6.09
C ILE A 18 5.12 9.52 6.71
N ASP A 19 3.92 10.05 6.61
CA ASP A 19 3.47 11.27 7.29
C ASP A 19 2.33 10.90 8.27
N GLU A 20 1.89 11.85 9.10
CA GLU A 20 0.94 11.62 10.20
C GLU A 20 -0.40 10.96 9.75
N ARG A 21 -0.85 11.24 8.53
CA ARG A 21 -2.06 10.65 7.90
C ARG A 21 -1.88 10.36 6.41
N ALA A 22 -0.64 10.14 5.99
CA ALA A 22 -0.36 9.83 4.60
C ALA A 22 0.84 8.91 4.44
N LEU A 23 0.85 8.21 3.32
CA LEU A 23 1.94 7.36 2.89
C LEU A 23 2.27 7.70 1.45
N VAL A 24 3.55 7.86 1.13
CA VAL A 24 4.00 7.93 -0.25
C VAL A 24 4.65 6.61 -0.61
N LEU A 25 4.06 5.90 -1.57
CA LEU A 25 4.65 4.73 -2.19
C LEU A 25 5.53 5.15 -3.35
N ASN A 26 6.66 4.46 -3.53
CA ASN A 26 7.37 4.53 -4.80
C ASN A 26 6.52 3.95 -5.93
N HIS A 27 6.81 4.38 -7.15
CA HIS A 27 6.27 3.74 -8.33
C HIS A 27 6.68 2.27 -8.41
N GLY A 28 5.69 1.40 -8.47
CA GLY A 28 5.87 0.00 -8.79
C GLY A 28 5.68 -0.25 -10.28
N GLY A 29 5.59 -1.53 -10.66
CA GLY A 29 5.21 -1.91 -12.02
C GLY A 29 3.74 -1.61 -12.36
N ILE A 30 2.94 -1.18 -11.38
CA ILE A 30 1.54 -0.81 -11.54
C ILE A 30 1.34 0.56 -10.86
N SER A 31 0.56 1.40 -11.49
CA SER A 31 0.13 2.70 -10.98
C SER A 31 -1.38 2.67 -10.73
N PHE A 32 -1.85 3.42 -9.74
CA PHE A 32 -3.27 3.49 -9.38
C PHE A 32 -3.84 4.87 -9.72
N PRO A 33 -5.03 4.96 -10.35
CA PRO A 33 -5.70 6.23 -10.55
C PRO A 33 -6.01 6.93 -9.22
N VAL A 34 -5.99 8.27 -9.22
CA VAL A 34 -6.50 9.07 -8.10
C VAL A 34 -7.96 8.71 -7.83
N GLY A 35 -8.32 8.58 -6.55
CA GLY A 35 -9.62 8.14 -6.08
C GLY A 35 -9.72 6.63 -5.81
N THR A 36 -8.76 5.83 -6.28
CA THR A 36 -8.71 4.37 -6.03
C THR A 36 -8.60 4.08 -4.53
N GLN A 37 -9.43 3.16 -4.03
CA GLN A 37 -9.30 2.63 -2.67
C GLN A 37 -8.31 1.48 -2.63
N LEU A 38 -7.39 1.52 -1.67
CA LEU A 38 -6.39 0.50 -1.44
C LEU A 38 -6.39 0.09 0.03
N ASP A 39 -6.56 -1.21 0.27
CA ASP A 39 -6.31 -1.80 1.57
C ASP A 39 -4.82 -2.15 1.68
N ILE A 40 -4.13 -1.46 2.58
CA ILE A 40 -2.71 -1.69 2.83
C ILE A 40 -2.51 -2.49 4.11
N VAL A 41 -1.46 -3.31 4.10
CA VAL A 41 -1.01 -4.11 5.24
C VAL A 41 0.48 -3.92 5.39
N ASP A 42 0.96 -3.82 6.62
CA ASP A 42 2.39 -3.86 6.90
C ASP A 42 2.90 -5.26 6.58
N PHE A 43 3.83 -5.35 5.63
CA PHE A 43 4.43 -6.60 5.22
C PHE A 43 5.11 -7.33 6.38
N GLN A 44 5.73 -6.61 7.32
CA GLN A 44 6.37 -7.22 8.49
C GLN A 44 5.37 -7.89 9.43
N ARG A 45 4.09 -7.50 9.34
CA ARG A 45 2.98 -8.05 10.13
C ARG A 45 2.16 -9.10 9.37
N LEU A 46 2.56 -9.46 8.15
CA LEU A 46 2.01 -10.61 7.41
C LEU A 46 2.59 -11.92 7.98
N VAL A 47 2.29 -12.19 9.25
CA VAL A 47 2.60 -13.46 9.92
C VAL A 47 1.31 -14.28 10.09
N PRO A 48 1.38 -15.62 9.95
CA PRO A 48 0.23 -16.48 10.19
C PRO A 48 -0.35 -16.22 11.59
N ASN A 49 -1.67 -16.03 11.67
CA ASN A 49 -2.44 -15.79 12.91
C ASN A 49 -2.21 -14.45 13.61
N ALA A 50 -1.45 -13.51 13.02
CA ALA A 50 -1.43 -12.14 13.54
C ALA A 50 -2.63 -11.34 13.06
N ALA A 51 -3.20 -10.52 13.94
CA ALA A 51 -4.14 -9.48 13.54
C ALA A 51 -3.38 -8.42 12.72
N SER A 52 -3.22 -8.65 11.41
CA SER A 52 -2.71 -7.62 10.50
C SER A 52 -3.76 -6.52 10.43
N SER A 53 -3.48 -5.36 11.03
CA SER A 53 -4.35 -4.19 10.89
C SER A 53 -4.34 -3.76 9.43
N ARG A 54 -5.43 -4.06 8.72
CA ARG A 54 -5.67 -3.52 7.37
C ARG A 54 -6.02 -2.05 7.52
N LEU A 55 -5.32 -1.21 6.80
CA LEU A 55 -5.64 0.20 6.72
C LEU A 55 -6.26 0.47 5.35
N SER A 56 -7.50 0.94 5.34
CA SER A 56 -8.16 1.35 4.10
C SER A 56 -7.74 2.78 3.79
N THR A 57 -7.20 2.98 2.59
CA THR A 57 -6.61 4.26 2.16
C THR A 57 -7.14 4.66 0.80
N GLN A 58 -7.08 5.94 0.48
CA GLN A 58 -7.40 6.44 -0.85
C GLN A 58 -6.16 7.01 -1.53
N VAL A 59 -6.00 6.73 -2.82
CA VAL A 59 -5.00 7.39 -3.67
C VAL A 59 -5.42 8.84 -3.88
N VAL A 60 -4.67 9.78 -3.31
CA VAL A 60 -4.96 11.22 -3.41
C VAL A 60 -4.06 11.94 -4.42
N ASP A 61 -2.92 11.35 -4.77
CA ASP A 61 -2.00 11.89 -5.77
C ASP A 61 -1.21 10.75 -6.43
N ASN A 62 -0.90 10.92 -7.70
CA ASN A 62 -0.08 10.00 -8.48
C ASN A 62 0.73 10.81 -9.51
N ASN A 63 1.98 11.09 -9.18
CA ASN A 63 2.87 11.92 -10.01
C ASN A 63 4.31 11.39 -9.97
N ARG A 64 5.28 12.09 -10.56
CA ARG A 64 6.69 11.63 -10.64
C ARG A 64 7.35 11.35 -9.29
N SER A 65 6.86 11.93 -8.20
CA SER A 65 7.35 11.73 -6.84
C SER A 65 6.82 10.44 -6.19
N GLY A 66 5.78 9.82 -6.74
CA GLY A 66 5.19 8.57 -6.25
C GLY A 66 3.67 8.58 -6.21
N ILE A 67 3.13 7.61 -5.48
CA ILE A 67 1.68 7.45 -5.25
C ILE A 67 1.40 7.81 -3.79
N ARG A 68 0.62 8.86 -3.57
CA ARG A 68 0.25 9.30 -2.22
C ARG A 68 -1.08 8.69 -1.80
N LEU A 69 -1.08 8.06 -0.64
CA LEU A 69 -2.24 7.48 0.03
C LEU A 69 -2.58 8.31 1.27
N ALA A 70 -3.86 8.45 1.60
CA ALA A 70 -4.32 9.10 2.82
C ALA A 70 -5.46 8.31 3.50
N TRP A 71 -5.62 8.50 4.82
CA TRP A 71 -6.66 7.89 5.66
C TRP A 71 -7.09 8.83 6.80
#